data_AF-A0A963FWJ3-F1
#
_entry.id   AF-A0A963FWJ3-F1
#
_cell.length_a   1.000
_cell.length_b   1.000
_cell.length_c   1.000
_cell.angle_alpha   90.00
_cell.angle_beta   90.00
_cell.angle_gamma   90.00
#
_symmetry.space_group_name_H-M   'P 1'
#
loop_
_entity.id
_entity.type
_entity.pdbx_description
1 polymer ?
#
loop_
_entity_poly.entity_id
_entity_poly.type
_entity_poly.pdbx_seq_one_letter_code
_entity_poly.pdbx_strand_id
1 'polypeptide(L)'
;IRGTGCYIEAEEARTYFCLCYGEAEVTPKGDPKLKETIKTKHHEHPIYIHASGSQMMAPAKVINHTDEELIMLENAVGRWPPFYGQGGSRY
;
A
#
# COMPACT_ATOMS: atom_id res chain seq x y z
N ILE A 1 -7.49 -10.82 -5.28
CA ILE A 1 -6.31 -10.75 -4.39
C ILE A 1 -6.69 -11.42 -3.07
N ARG A 2 -6.05 -12.52 -2.66
CA ARG A 2 -6.27 -13.18 -1.36
C ARG A 2 -4.97 -13.08 -0.57
N GLY A 3 -5.05 -12.74 0.72
CA GLY A 3 -3.86 -12.59 1.57
C GLY A 3 -3.06 -11.30 1.34
N THR A 4 -3.69 -10.26 0.79
CA THR A 4 -3.05 -8.94 0.61
C THR A 4 -4.11 -7.85 0.75
N GLY A 5 -3.76 -6.77 1.42
CA GLY A 5 -4.57 -5.57 1.59
C GLY A 5 -3.76 -4.34 1.18
N CYS A 6 -4.37 -3.44 0.41
CA CYS A 6 -3.74 -2.20 -0.01
C CYS A 6 -4.72 -1.03 0.05
N TYR A 7 -4.17 0.15 0.24
CA TYR A 7 -4.87 1.42 0.12
C TYR A 7 -4.33 2.20 -1.08
N ILE A 8 -5.23 2.82 -1.84
CA ILE A 8 -4.91 3.52 -3.09
C ILE A 8 -5.72 4.82 -3.17
N GLU A 9 -5.04 5.92 -3.44
CA GLU A 9 -5.66 7.18 -3.87
C GLU A 9 -5.14 7.57 -5.25
N ALA A 10 -6.05 7.90 -6.16
CA ALA A 10 -5.68 8.32 -7.51
C ALA A 10 -5.98 9.81 -7.70
N GLU A 11 -4.93 10.58 -7.99
CA GLU A 11 -4.99 11.97 -8.40
C GLU A 11 -4.57 12.08 -9.88
N GLU A 12 -4.81 13.24 -10.51
CA GLU A 12 -4.42 13.47 -11.90
C GLU A 12 -2.90 13.34 -12.10
N ALA A 13 -2.10 13.85 -11.16
CA ALA A 13 -0.65 13.89 -11.27
C ALA A 13 0.06 12.61 -10.79
N ARG A 14 -0.59 11.81 -9.94
CA ARG A 14 0.03 10.66 -9.26
C ARG A 14 -1.00 9.73 -8.64
N THR A 15 -0.57 8.51 -8.34
CA THR A 15 -1.28 7.56 -7.49
C THR A 15 -0.50 7.36 -6.20
N TYR A 16 -1.16 7.48 -5.06
CA TYR A 16 -0.64 6.98 -3.79
C TYR A 16 -0.96 5.50 -3.66
N PHE A 17 0.03 4.70 -3.25
CA PHE A 17 -0.13 3.27 -3.01
C PHE A 17 0.55 2.88 -1.69
N CYS A 18 -0.24 2.33 -0.77
CA CYS A 18 0.27 1.66 0.42
C CYS A 18 -0.12 0.18 0.36
N LEU A 19 0.87 -0.71 0.30
CA LEU A 19 0.65 -2.13 0.53
C LEU A 19 0.59 -2.35 2.04
N CYS A 20 -0.61 -2.39 2.61
CA CYS A 20 -0.79 -2.50 4.05
C CYS A 20 -0.21 -3.82 4.59
N TYR A 21 -0.45 -4.91 3.87
CA TYR A 21 0.20 -6.20 4.11
C TYR A 21 0.10 -7.08 2.85
N GLY A 22 1.02 -8.05 2.72
CA GLY A 22 1.01 -9.06 1.67
C GLY A 22 2.06 -8.80 0.60
N GLU A 23 1.71 -9.07 -0.66
CA GLU A 23 2.63 -8.96 -1.79
C GLU A 23 1.91 -8.41 -3.02
N ALA A 24 2.53 -7.45 -3.70
CA ALA A 24 2.02 -6.88 -4.95
C ALA A 24 3.17 -6.52 -5.90
N GLU A 25 2.94 -6.69 -7.20
CA GLU A 25 3.81 -6.13 -8.24
C GLU A 25 3.24 -4.79 -8.70
N VAL A 26 4.05 -3.74 -8.61
CA VAL A 26 3.70 -2.38 -9.02
C VAL A 26 4.50 -2.05 -10.27
N THR A 27 3.82 -1.64 -11.35
CA THR A 27 4.44 -1.21 -12.60
C THR A 27 4.00 0.21 -12.94
N PRO A 28 4.88 1.21 -12.86
CA PRO A 28 4.53 2.57 -13.22
C PRO A 28 4.36 2.69 -14.73
N LYS A 29 3.25 3.31 -15.18
CA LYS A 29 2.91 3.42 -16.60
C LYS A 29 3.94 4.21 -17.41
N GLY A 30 4.52 5.27 -16.82
CA GLY A 30 5.47 6.16 -17.50
C GLY A 30 6.88 5.56 -17.70
N ASP A 31 7.26 4.56 -16.89
CA ASP A 31 8.50 3.82 -17.08
C ASP A 31 8.36 2.37 -16.56
N PRO A 32 7.82 1.45 -17.36
CA PRO A 32 7.58 0.07 -16.95
C PRO A 32 8.83 -0.70 -16.50
N LYS A 33 10.05 -0.19 -16.75
CA LYS A 33 11.30 -0.80 -16.28
C LYS A 33 11.51 -0.63 -14.78
N LEU A 34 10.85 0.34 -14.15
CA LEU A 34 10.87 0.58 -12.70
C LEU A 34 9.88 -0.30 -11.95
N LYS A 35 9.42 -1.39 -12.57
CA LYS A 35 8.58 -2.39 -11.93
C LYS A 35 9.23 -2.91 -10.64
N GLU A 36 8.42 -3.00 -9.60
CA GLU A 36 8.85 -3.42 -8.27
C GLU A 36 7.89 -4.47 -7.69
N THR A 37 8.43 -5.51 -7.04
CA THR A 37 7.66 -6.43 -6.21
C THR A 37 7.78 -6.00 -4.76
N ILE A 38 6.70 -5.49 -4.18
CA ILE A 38 6.64 -5.00 -2.81
C ILE A 38 6.05 -6.10 -1.92
N LYS A 39 6.71 -6.36 -0.79
CA LYS A 39 6.22 -7.25 0.26
C LYS A 39 6.22 -6.52 1.59
N THR A 40 5.07 -6.48 2.24
CA THR A 40 4.87 -5.78 3.52
C THR A 40 4.20 -6.70 4.52
N LYS A 41 4.50 -6.50 5.81
CA LYS A 41 3.72 -7.08 6.90
C LYS A 41 2.77 -6.05 7.50
N HIS A 42 3.17 -4.78 7.50
CA HIS A 42 2.45 -3.67 8.10
C HIS A 42 2.99 -2.30 7.63
N HIS A 43 2.45 -1.80 6.51
CA HIS A 43 2.70 -0.46 5.93
C HIS A 43 4.17 -0.03 5.71
N GLU A 44 5.11 -0.95 5.53
CA GLU A 44 6.55 -0.62 5.50
C GLU A 44 7.00 0.11 4.22
N HIS A 45 6.19 0.07 3.16
CA HIS A 45 6.58 0.59 1.86
C HIS A 45 5.47 1.39 1.16
N PRO A 46 5.03 2.54 1.70
CA PRO A 46 4.13 3.44 0.99
C PRO A 46 4.90 4.19 -0.10
N ILE A 47 4.28 4.38 -1.26
CA ILE A 47 4.89 5.05 -2.41
C ILE A 47 3.91 5.98 -3.13
N TYR A 48 4.44 7.03 -3.74
CA TYR A 48 3.79 7.74 -4.83
C TYR A 48 4.27 7.22 -6.17
N ILE A 49 3.34 7.04 -7.10
CA ILE A 49 3.57 6.67 -8.49
C ILE A 49 3.17 7.87 -9.35
N HIS A 50 4.15 8.58 -9.92
CA HIS A 50 3.90 9.79 -10.69
C HIS A 50 3.47 9.48 -12.13
N ALA A 51 2.61 10.32 -12.71
CA ALA A 51 2.20 10.18 -14.11
C ALA A 51 3.31 10.61 -15.10
N SER A 52 4.22 11.48 -14.67
CA SER A 52 5.35 12.00 -15.46
C SER A 52 6.46 12.53 -14.53
N GLY A 53 7.62 12.84 -15.11
CA GLY A 53 8.78 13.38 -14.39
C GLY A 53 9.91 12.36 -14.22
N SER A 54 10.99 12.78 -13.54
CA SER A 54 12.19 11.95 -13.35
C SER A 54 12.07 10.95 -12.19
N GLN A 55 11.18 11.19 -11.24
CA GLN A 55 10.90 10.30 -10.11
C GLN A 55 9.54 9.63 -10.33
N MET A 56 9.52 8.55 -11.09
CA MET A 56 8.29 7.80 -11.40
C MET A 56 7.70 7.09 -10.17
N MET A 57 8.55 6.66 -9.24
CA MET A 57 8.15 6.08 -7.96
C MET A 57 8.98 6.74 -6.85
N ALA A 58 8.34 7.14 -5.76
CA ALA A 58 8.99 7.82 -4.63
C ALA A 58 8.42 7.34 -3.29
N PRO A 59 9.23 7.18 -2.23
CA PRO A 59 8.74 6.84 -0.90
C PRO A 59 7.71 7.85 -0.38
N ALA A 60 6.74 7.36 0.38
CA ALA A 60 5.69 8.16 1.00
C ALA A 60 5.52 7.78 2.48
N LYS A 61 4.69 8.56 3.18
CA LYS A 61 4.21 8.21 4.51
C LYS A 61 2.87 7.49 4.41
N VAL A 62 2.45 6.84 5.49
CA VAL A 62 1.06 6.37 5.63
C VAL A 62 0.15 7.60 5.66
N ILE A 63 -0.85 7.65 4.79
CA ILE A 63 -1.85 8.73 4.74
C ILE A 63 -3.25 8.16 4.54
N ASN A 64 -4.24 8.85 5.12
CA ASN A 64 -5.68 8.67 4.85
C ASN A 64 -6.26 7.27 5.06
N HIS A 65 -5.52 6.37 5.70
CA HIS A 65 -6.01 5.10 6.22
C HIS A 65 -5.30 4.72 7.52
N THR A 66 -6.02 3.98 8.36
CA THR A 66 -5.57 3.51 9.68
C THR A 66 -5.67 2.01 9.80
N ASP A 67 -5.03 1.45 10.84
CA ASP A 67 -5.17 0.03 11.17
C ASP A 67 -6.61 -0.29 11.58
N GLU A 68 -7.28 0.59 12.31
CA GLU A 68 -8.66 0.39 12.75
C GLU A 68 -9.62 0.24 11.56
N GLU A 69 -9.47 1.05 10.52
CA GLU A 69 -10.28 0.94 9.29
C GLU A 69 -10.00 -0.37 8.55
N LEU A 70 -8.72 -0.75 8.42
CA LEU A 70 -8.36 -2.01 7.75
C LEU A 70 -8.87 -3.22 8.54
N ILE A 71 -8.74 -3.22 9.86
CA ILE A 71 -9.29 -4.25 10.75
C ILE A 71 -10.81 -4.33 10.58
N MET A 72 -11.50 -3.20 10.56
CA MET A 72 -12.96 -3.14 10.38
C MET A 72 -13.38 -3.77 9.03
N LEU A 73 -12.71 -3.43 7.93
CA LEU A 73 -13.01 -3.97 6.60
C LEU A 73 -12.73 -5.47 6.50
N GLU A 74 -11.64 -5.95 7.09
CA GLU A 74 -11.32 -7.38 7.14
C GLU A 74 -12.37 -8.16 7.96
N ASN A 75 -12.79 -7.60 9.10
CA ASN A 75 -13.80 -8.22 9.96
C ASN A 75 -15.17 -8.29 9.30
N ALA A 76 -15.52 -7.35 8.42
CA ALA A 76 -16.78 -7.37 7.67
C ALA A 76 -16.94 -8.65 6.81
N VAL A 77 -15.83 -9.36 6.54
CA VAL A 77 -15.81 -10.65 5.83
C VAL A 77 -15.23 -11.79 6.68
N GLY A 78 -15.22 -11.64 8.01
CA GLY A 78 -14.78 -12.68 8.95
C GLY A 78 -13.26 -12.93 8.94
N ARG A 79 -12.46 -11.94 8.57
CA ARG A 79 -11.00 -12.01 8.53
C ARG A 79 -10.35 -11.05 9.53
N TRP A 80 -9.06 -11.26 9.75
CA TRP A 80 -8.19 -10.37 10.50
C TRP A 80 -6.94 -10.06 9.68
N PRO A 81 -6.44 -8.81 9.67
CA PRO A 81 -5.12 -8.53 9.11
C PRO A 81 -4.05 -9.37 9.80
N PRO A 82 -2.98 -9.78 9.08
CA PRO A 82 -1.93 -10.63 9.66
C PRO A 82 -1.17 -9.97 10.82
N PHE A 83 -1.18 -8.64 10.89
CA PHE A 83 -0.56 -7.88 11.99
C PHE A 83 -1.47 -7.73 13.22
N TYR A 84 -2.75 -8.09 13.15
CA TYR A 84 -3.67 -7.92 14.28
C TYR A 84 -3.21 -8.71 15.51
N GLY A 85 -3.22 -8.08 16.69
CA GLY A 85 -2.79 -8.69 17.95
C GLY A 85 -1.27 -8.86 18.09
N GLN A 86 -0.50 -8.55 17.05
CA GLN A 86 0.94 -8.37 17.16
C GLN A 86 1.16 -6.90 17.54
N GLY A 87 1.94 -6.60 18.58
CA GLY A 87 2.13 -5.23 19.10
C GLY A 87 2.90 -4.30 18.14
N GLY A 88 2.37 -4.08 16.94
CA GLY A 88 2.95 -3.28 15.86
C GLY A 88 2.97 -1.81 16.20
N SER A 89 4.06 -1.14 15.80
CA SER A 89 4.28 0.29 16.00
C SER A 89 3.16 1.07 15.33
N ARG A 90 2.54 2.01 16.05
CA ARG A 90 1.69 3.04 15.43
C ARG A 90 2.56 3.83 14.44
N TYR A 91 2.19 3.82 13.17
CA TYR A 91 2.84 4.53 12.06
C TYR A 91 2.59 6.03 12.14
#